data_AF-A0A351EIG0-F1
#
_entry.id   AF-A0A351EIG0-F1
#
_cell.length_a   1.000
_cell.length_b   1.000
_cell.length_c   1.000
_cell.angle_alpha   90.00
_cell.angle_beta   90.00
_cell.angle_gamma   90.00
#
_symmetry.space_group_name_H-M   'P 1'
#
loop_
_entity.id
_entity.type
_entity.pdbx_description
1 polymer ?
#
loop_
_entity_poly.entity_id
_entity_poly.type
_entity_poly.pdbx_seq_one_letter_code
_entity_poly.pdbx_strand_id
1 'polypeptide(L)'
;QQSVGRNGHAIEVRINAEDPAEGRFLPSPGTISILTIPDGFGVRWDGGYEAGDTVSQFYDNLVGKLIVWGSDRDTAVARMRSALQELEVGGIATTASAHSAILAHSEFQAGEHSTKWVEESLDLTGVSGKTSEPNSDADDEEPRVRKDVVLEVNGKRFAVAAWVPEVAGVAAKPSANKPKRTGSSSGGSAGSGQVAVPMQGTIVKVLVEVGQEVAEGDPVIVLEAMKMENNINADKAGSVREVKVEPGDTVGAGDIVVVIE
;
A
#
# COMPACT_ATOMS: atom_id res chain seq x y z
N GLN A 1 41.19 16.96 2.37
CA GLN A 1 39.97 17.02 1.52
C GLN A 1 40.25 16.70 0.05
N GLN A 2 41.42 17.07 -0.50
CA GLN A 2 41.79 16.79 -1.90
C GLN A 2 41.97 15.30 -2.28
N SER A 3 42.01 14.38 -1.30
CA SER A 3 42.12 12.93 -1.53
C SER A 3 40.79 12.17 -1.60
N VAL A 4 39.65 12.87 -1.45
CA VAL A 4 38.33 12.24 -1.48
C VAL A 4 37.81 12.19 -2.91
N GLY A 5 37.91 11.02 -3.55
CA GLY A 5 37.30 10.74 -4.85
C GLY A 5 35.83 10.27 -4.71
N ARG A 6 34.99 10.62 -5.69
CA ARG A 6 33.61 10.11 -5.81
C ARG A 6 33.55 9.15 -6.99
N ASN A 7 33.46 7.85 -6.68
CA ASN A 7 33.44 6.79 -7.69
C ASN A 7 32.07 6.11 -7.71
N GLY A 8 31.43 6.10 -8.88
CA GLY A 8 30.12 5.51 -9.07
C GLY A 8 28.97 6.36 -8.56
N HIS A 9 27.82 5.71 -8.38
CA HIS A 9 26.56 6.32 -7.95
C HIS A 9 25.88 5.43 -6.91
N ALA A 10 25.16 6.04 -5.97
CA ALA A 10 24.40 5.31 -4.96
C ALA A 10 22.98 5.85 -4.86
N ILE A 11 22.03 4.96 -4.61
CA ILE A 11 20.62 5.28 -4.39
C ILE A 11 20.22 4.62 -3.08
N GLU A 12 19.56 5.38 -2.20
CA GLU A 12 18.92 4.88 -0.98
C GLU A 12 17.41 5.05 -1.13
N VAL A 13 16.65 4.02 -0.77
CA VAL A 13 15.21 4.10 -0.57
C VAL A 13 14.89 3.73 0.88
N ARG A 14 13.92 4.45 1.45
CA ARG A 14 13.42 4.20 2.80
C ARG A 14 12.18 3.32 2.73
N ILE A 15 12.27 2.12 3.27
CA ILE A 15 11.14 1.20 3.36
C ILE A 15 10.39 1.57 4.63
N ASN A 16 9.26 2.27 4.45
CA ASN A 16 8.38 2.70 5.52
C ASN A 16 7.16 1.78 5.56
N ALA A 17 6.61 1.55 6.74
CA ALA A 17 5.35 0.84 6.94
C ALA A 17 4.19 1.79 6.62
N GLU A 18 3.98 2.03 5.32
CA GLU A 18 2.94 2.89 4.76
C GLU A 18 2.34 2.21 3.53
N ASP A 19 1.04 2.40 3.33
CA ASP A 19 0.34 1.98 2.12
C ASP A 19 0.31 3.14 1.12
N PRO A 20 1.10 3.07 0.03
CA PRO A 20 1.13 4.10 -1.01
C PRO A 20 -0.12 4.11 -1.90
N ALA A 21 -1.13 3.28 -1.63
CA ALA A 21 -2.35 3.21 -2.42
C ALA A 21 -2.94 4.60 -2.68
N GLU A 22 -3.18 4.88 -3.97
CA GLU A 22 -3.73 6.16 -4.47
C GLU A 22 -2.90 7.39 -4.05
N GLY A 23 -1.61 7.21 -3.77
CA GLY A 23 -0.71 8.28 -3.33
C GLY A 23 -0.95 8.78 -1.90
N ARG A 24 -1.69 8.04 -1.07
CA ARG A 24 -2.05 8.48 0.29
C ARG A 24 -1.02 8.17 1.38
N PHE A 25 -0.14 7.19 1.15
CA PHE A 25 0.92 6.80 2.09
C PHE A 25 0.42 6.61 3.54
N LEU A 26 -0.70 5.90 3.71
CA LEU A 26 -1.32 5.71 5.02
C LEU A 26 -0.45 4.80 5.90
N PRO A 27 -0.15 5.13 7.16
CA PRO A 27 0.62 4.28 8.05
C PRO A 27 0.03 2.88 8.20
N SER A 28 0.90 1.89 8.24
CA SER A 28 0.58 0.47 8.36
C SER A 28 1.35 -0.16 9.53
N PRO A 29 1.09 0.28 10.79
CA PRO A 29 1.68 -0.39 11.95
C PRO A 29 1.16 -1.83 12.05
N GLY A 30 1.99 -2.74 12.51
CA GLY A 30 1.64 -4.15 12.54
C GLY A 30 2.83 -5.07 12.74
N THR A 31 2.56 -6.37 12.79
CA THR A 31 3.61 -7.38 12.92
C THR A 31 4.14 -7.74 11.54
N ILE A 32 5.46 -7.70 11.39
CA ILE A 32 6.14 -8.14 10.18
C ILE A 32 6.12 -9.66 10.16
N SER A 33 5.30 -10.28 9.33
CA SER A 33 5.19 -11.75 9.26
C SER A 33 6.34 -12.37 8.48
N ILE A 34 6.83 -11.67 7.45
CA ILE A 34 7.92 -12.08 6.57
C ILE A 34 8.83 -10.88 6.36
N LEU A 35 10.15 -11.10 6.42
CA LEU A 35 11.15 -10.11 6.05
C LEU A 35 12.30 -10.81 5.30
N THR A 36 12.23 -10.80 3.97
CA THR A 36 13.30 -11.28 3.10
C THR A 36 14.09 -10.08 2.62
N ILE A 37 15.35 -9.96 3.04
CA ILE A 37 16.22 -8.83 2.72
C ILE A 37 17.06 -9.17 1.48
N PRO A 38 17.12 -8.28 0.46
CA PRO A 38 17.98 -8.49 -0.70
C PRO A 38 19.47 -8.37 -0.31
N ASP A 39 20.31 -9.17 -0.96
CA ASP A 39 21.75 -9.18 -0.73
C ASP A 39 22.51 -9.24 -2.07
N GLY A 40 23.82 -9.05 -2.02
CA GLY A 40 24.71 -9.19 -3.17
C GLY A 40 25.57 -7.97 -3.41
N PHE A 41 26.36 -8.04 -4.49
CA PHE A 41 27.34 -7.01 -4.77
C PHE A 41 26.69 -5.64 -4.98
N GLY A 42 27.10 -4.68 -4.13
CA GLY A 42 26.62 -3.31 -4.18
C GLY A 42 25.21 -3.12 -3.63
N VAL A 43 24.66 -4.08 -2.90
CA VAL A 43 23.40 -3.96 -2.15
C VAL A 43 23.71 -3.92 -0.65
N ARG A 44 23.01 -3.07 0.09
CA ARG A 44 23.15 -2.91 1.53
C ARG A 44 21.79 -2.67 2.17
N TRP A 45 21.53 -3.36 3.26
CA TRP A 45 20.36 -3.16 4.10
C TRP A 45 20.77 -2.63 5.47
N ASP A 46 20.16 -1.51 5.88
CA ASP A 46 20.24 -0.98 7.24
C ASP A 46 18.83 -1.05 7.85
N GLY A 47 18.53 -2.13 8.59
CA GLY A 47 17.25 -2.32 9.29
C GLY A 47 17.44 -2.64 10.76
N GLY A 48 16.38 -2.44 11.55
CA GLY A 48 16.36 -2.73 12.98
C GLY A 48 15.29 -3.74 13.40
N TYR A 49 14.51 -4.26 12.45
CA TYR A 49 13.45 -5.23 12.67
C TYR A 49 13.81 -6.59 12.06
N GLU A 50 13.28 -7.65 12.67
CA GLU A 50 13.28 -9.01 12.16
C GLU A 50 11.83 -9.50 11.93
N ALA A 51 11.67 -10.62 11.23
CA ALA A 51 10.35 -11.26 11.11
C ALA A 51 9.84 -11.68 12.49
N GLY A 52 8.60 -11.33 12.80
CA GLY A 52 7.97 -11.49 14.11
C GLY A 52 7.94 -10.20 14.94
N ASP A 53 8.74 -9.19 14.61
CA ASP A 53 8.69 -7.90 15.31
C ASP A 53 7.46 -7.08 14.91
N THR A 54 7.06 -6.18 15.82
CA THR A 54 5.93 -5.26 15.60
C THR A 54 6.42 -3.84 15.35
N VAL A 55 6.05 -3.29 14.19
CA VAL A 55 6.17 -1.85 13.91
C VAL A 55 5.13 -1.12 14.74
N SER A 56 5.61 -0.38 15.74
CA SER A 56 4.77 0.39 16.66
C SER A 56 4.24 1.65 15.99
N GLN A 57 2.99 2.00 16.30
CA GLN A 57 2.40 3.28 15.91
C GLN A 57 3.02 4.50 16.63
N PHE A 58 3.79 4.29 17.70
CA PHE A 58 4.33 5.36 18.54
C PHE A 58 5.72 5.84 18.12
N TYR A 59 6.33 5.22 17.12
CA TYR A 59 7.67 5.55 16.63
C TYR A 59 7.64 5.80 15.12
N ASP A 60 8.81 6.16 14.58
CA ASP A 60 9.00 6.21 13.13
C ASP A 60 8.67 4.83 12.51
N ASN A 61 7.92 4.86 11.41
CA ASN A 61 7.45 3.68 10.70
C ASN A 61 8.50 3.13 9.72
N LEU A 62 9.74 3.66 9.75
CA LEU A 62 10.88 3.17 8.99
C LEU A 62 11.22 1.71 9.37
N VAL A 63 10.96 0.79 8.45
CA VAL A 63 11.32 -0.64 8.55
C VAL A 63 12.81 -0.84 8.29
N GLY A 64 13.34 -0.15 7.28
CA GLY A 64 14.75 -0.19 6.95
C GLY A 64 15.12 0.69 5.76
N LYS A 65 16.42 0.86 5.55
CA LYS A 65 16.97 1.56 4.39
C LYS A 65 17.59 0.53 3.46
N LEU A 66 17.12 0.51 2.22
CA LEU A 66 17.73 -0.26 1.16
C LEU A 66 18.62 0.67 0.34
N ILE A 67 19.92 0.37 0.32
CA ILE A 67 20.93 1.17 -0.35
C ILE A 67 21.59 0.32 -1.42
N VAL A 68 21.78 0.90 -2.59
CA VAL A 68 22.58 0.29 -3.65
C VAL A 68 23.65 1.24 -4.14
N TRP A 69 24.74 0.67 -4.64
CA TRP A 69 25.81 1.38 -5.34
C TRP A 69 26.00 0.76 -6.72
N GLY A 70 26.35 1.55 -7.74
CA GLY A 70 26.73 1.11 -9.08
C GLY A 70 27.86 1.95 -9.68
N SER A 71 28.43 1.49 -10.79
CA SER A 71 29.49 2.21 -11.52
C SER A 71 29.02 3.54 -12.09
N ASP A 72 27.72 3.69 -12.31
CA ASP A 72 27.01 4.85 -12.80
C ASP A 72 25.57 4.83 -12.27
N ARG A 73 24.80 5.89 -12.57
CA ARG A 73 23.43 6.04 -12.07
C ARG A 73 22.49 4.97 -12.63
N ASP A 74 22.60 4.66 -13.91
CA ASP A 74 21.71 3.69 -14.57
C ASP A 74 21.91 2.29 -13.98
N THR A 75 23.15 1.91 -13.73
CA THR A 75 23.51 0.67 -13.02
C THR A 75 22.95 0.66 -11.60
N ALA A 76 23.01 1.79 -10.88
CA ALA A 76 22.42 1.89 -9.55
C ALA A 76 20.88 1.78 -9.58
N VAL A 77 20.21 2.41 -10.56
CA VAL A 77 18.75 2.28 -10.74
C VAL A 77 18.37 0.84 -11.05
N ALA A 78 19.04 0.18 -12.00
CA ALA A 78 18.78 -1.21 -12.36
C ALA A 78 19.00 -2.16 -11.16
N ARG A 79 20.05 -1.92 -10.38
CA ARG A 79 20.34 -2.69 -9.15
C ARG A 79 19.26 -2.47 -8.10
N MET A 80 18.82 -1.23 -7.85
CA MET A 80 17.75 -0.94 -6.88
C MET A 80 16.44 -1.63 -7.29
N ARG A 81 16.08 -1.59 -8.58
CA ARG A 81 14.88 -2.26 -9.08
C ARG A 81 14.93 -3.78 -8.88
N SER A 82 16.10 -4.39 -9.05
CA SER A 82 16.29 -5.83 -8.78
C SER A 82 16.20 -6.13 -7.28
N ALA A 83 16.87 -5.34 -6.45
CA ALA A 83 16.84 -5.50 -4.99
C ALA A 83 15.42 -5.31 -4.42
N LEU A 84 14.61 -4.40 -4.96
CA LEU A 84 13.21 -4.22 -4.57
C LEU A 84 12.30 -5.38 -4.99
N GLN A 85 12.64 -6.14 -6.04
CA GLN A 85 11.90 -7.34 -6.43
C GLN A 85 12.19 -8.53 -5.52
N GLU A 86 13.40 -8.57 -4.93
CA GLU A 86 13.83 -9.58 -3.96
C GLU A 86 13.39 -9.25 -2.53
N LEU A 87 13.17 -7.97 -2.23
CA LEU A 87 12.66 -7.52 -0.93
C LEU A 87 11.22 -7.99 -0.74
N GLU A 88 11.00 -8.81 0.28
CA GLU A 88 9.67 -9.25 0.70
C GLU A 88 9.40 -8.78 2.12
N VAL A 89 8.33 -8.02 2.29
CA VAL A 89 7.82 -7.63 3.62
C VAL A 89 6.36 -8.06 3.69
N GLY A 90 6.03 -8.91 4.65
CA GLY A 90 4.68 -9.42 4.89
C GLY A 90 4.07 -8.89 6.18
N GLY A 91 2.74 -8.91 6.27
CA GLY A 91 1.98 -8.54 7.49
C GLY A 91 1.73 -7.03 7.65
N ILE A 92 2.47 -6.19 6.94
CA ILE A 92 2.29 -4.74 6.86
C ILE A 92 2.37 -4.28 5.40
N ALA A 93 1.72 -3.16 5.08
CA ALA A 93 1.94 -2.48 3.81
C ALA A 93 3.25 -1.69 3.85
N THR A 94 3.94 -1.56 2.71
CA THR A 94 5.19 -0.78 2.63
C THR A 94 5.28 0.12 1.40
N THR A 95 6.18 1.10 1.48
CA THR A 95 6.52 2.01 0.37
C THR A 95 7.31 1.35 -0.77
N ALA A 96 7.67 0.06 -0.67
CA ALA A 96 8.50 -0.64 -1.66
C ALA A 96 7.91 -0.61 -3.08
N SER A 97 6.58 -0.70 -3.21
CA SER A 97 5.90 -0.65 -4.50
C SER A 97 5.90 0.76 -5.12
N ALA A 98 5.77 1.81 -4.30
CA ALA A 98 5.94 3.19 -4.74
C ALA A 98 7.37 3.46 -5.22
N HIS A 99 8.39 2.99 -4.49
CA HIS A 99 9.79 3.11 -4.94
C HIS A 99 10.02 2.42 -6.28
N SER A 100 9.42 1.25 -6.48
CA SER A 100 9.48 0.51 -7.74
C SER A 100 8.87 1.31 -8.90
N ALA A 101 7.72 1.97 -8.67
CA ALA A 101 7.08 2.84 -9.66
C ALA A 101 7.95 4.07 -9.97
N ILE A 102 8.50 4.73 -8.94
CA ILE A 102 9.39 5.89 -9.09
C ILE A 102 10.62 5.54 -9.93
N LEU A 103 11.31 4.44 -9.61
CA LEU A 103 12.52 4.02 -10.33
C LEU A 103 12.23 3.58 -11.78
N ALA A 104 11.00 3.15 -12.08
CA ALA A 104 10.57 2.81 -13.42
C ALA A 104 10.17 4.04 -14.26
N HIS A 105 9.88 5.18 -13.63
CA HIS A 105 9.42 6.37 -14.31
C HIS A 105 10.51 7.03 -15.17
N SER A 106 10.15 7.46 -16.38
CA SER A 106 11.08 8.07 -17.34
C SER A 106 11.71 9.36 -16.82
N GLU A 107 10.92 10.25 -16.22
CA GLU A 107 11.42 11.51 -15.64
C GLU A 107 12.40 11.26 -14.49
N PHE A 108 12.18 10.23 -13.67
CA PHE A 108 13.15 9.84 -12.66
C PHE A 108 14.45 9.33 -13.30
N GLN A 109 14.36 8.48 -14.33
CA GLN A 109 15.53 7.98 -15.06
C GLN A 109 16.30 9.09 -15.77
N ALA A 110 15.61 10.08 -16.33
CA ALA A 110 16.21 11.26 -16.96
C ALA A 110 16.78 12.28 -15.95
N GLY A 111 16.38 12.21 -14.68
CA GLY A 111 16.74 13.22 -13.67
C GLY A 111 15.92 14.51 -13.78
N GLU A 112 14.77 14.46 -14.46
CA GLU A 112 13.89 15.58 -14.76
C GLU A 112 12.72 15.65 -13.76
N HIS A 113 13.03 15.71 -12.46
CA HIS A 113 12.02 15.77 -11.39
C HIS A 113 12.31 16.92 -10.43
N SER A 114 11.24 17.41 -9.79
CA SER A 114 11.29 18.47 -8.77
C SER A 114 10.98 17.91 -7.39
N THR A 115 11.08 18.75 -6.36
CA THR A 115 10.69 18.38 -4.99
C THR A 115 9.19 18.14 -4.81
N LYS A 116 8.36 18.56 -5.77
CA LYS A 116 6.89 18.36 -5.75
C LYS A 116 6.41 17.28 -6.71
N TRP A 117 7.34 16.66 -7.44
CA TRP A 117 7.03 15.76 -8.53
C TRP A 117 6.17 14.55 -8.12
N VAL A 118 6.41 14.02 -6.91
CA VAL A 118 5.60 12.90 -6.38
C VAL A 118 4.15 13.32 -6.13
N GLU A 119 3.92 14.56 -5.67
CA GLU A 119 2.59 15.08 -5.34
C GLU A 119 1.83 15.52 -6.60
N GLU A 120 2.53 16.11 -7.57
CA GLU A 120 1.92 16.80 -8.72
C GLU A 120 1.84 15.93 -9.98
N SER A 121 2.77 14.99 -10.18
CA SER A 121 2.98 14.35 -11.50
C SER A 121 3.00 12.82 -11.46
N LEU A 122 3.40 12.22 -10.34
CA LEU A 122 3.55 10.77 -10.27
C LEU A 122 2.20 10.08 -10.12
N ASP A 123 1.80 9.33 -11.15
CA ASP A 123 0.62 8.48 -11.08
C ASP A 123 0.93 7.17 -10.34
N LEU A 124 0.40 7.04 -9.12
CA LEU A 124 0.45 5.83 -8.30
C LEU A 124 -0.86 5.03 -8.36
N THR A 125 -1.74 5.31 -9.33
CA THR A 125 -2.98 4.55 -9.51
C THR A 125 -2.67 3.07 -9.75
N GLY A 126 -3.22 2.20 -8.89
CA GLY A 126 -3.01 0.75 -8.97
C GLY A 126 -1.74 0.24 -8.27
N VAL A 127 -0.94 1.12 -7.66
CA VAL A 127 0.14 0.72 -6.75
C VAL A 127 -0.47 0.38 -5.40
N SER A 128 -0.18 -0.80 -4.85
CA SER A 128 -0.59 -1.21 -3.50
C SER A 128 0.63 -1.53 -2.65
N GLY A 129 0.61 -1.18 -1.36
CA GLY A 129 1.67 -1.53 -0.43
C GLY A 129 1.61 -2.96 0.09
N LYS A 130 0.50 -3.68 -0.13
CA LYS A 130 0.38 -5.08 0.25
C LYS A 130 1.00 -5.96 -0.82
N THR A 131 2.07 -6.65 -0.47
CA THR A 131 2.44 -7.90 -1.14
C THR A 131 1.23 -8.81 -1.05
N SER A 132 0.76 -9.31 -2.21
CA SER A 132 -0.31 -10.28 -2.27
C SER A 132 0.02 -11.41 -1.31
N GLU A 133 -0.76 -11.56 -0.24
CA GLU A 133 -0.71 -12.76 0.56
C GLU A 133 -0.86 -13.94 -0.41
N PRO A 134 -0.03 -14.99 -0.32
CA PRO A 134 -0.38 -16.22 -1.00
C PRO A 134 -1.76 -16.59 -0.47
N ASN A 135 -2.77 -16.63 -1.37
CA ASN A 135 -4.16 -16.94 -1.07
C ASN A 135 -4.24 -17.89 0.13
N SER A 136 -4.62 -17.36 1.29
CA SER A 136 -4.93 -18.17 2.47
C SER A 136 -6.32 -18.79 2.37
N ASP A 137 -6.99 -18.67 1.22
CA ASP A 137 -8.12 -19.49 0.79
C ASP A 137 -7.69 -20.91 0.33
N ALA A 138 -6.60 -21.45 0.89
CA ALA A 138 -6.19 -22.84 0.68
C ALA A 138 -6.98 -23.85 1.54
N ASP A 139 -8.06 -23.41 2.21
CA ASP A 139 -9.01 -24.29 2.89
C ASP A 139 -10.36 -24.43 2.16
N ASP A 140 -10.54 -23.81 0.99
CA ASP A 140 -11.75 -23.95 0.15
C ASP A 140 -11.44 -24.13 -1.37
N GLU A 141 -10.30 -24.73 -1.74
CA GLU A 141 -10.09 -25.18 -3.12
C GLU A 141 -10.72 -26.57 -3.36
N GLU A 142 -11.73 -26.63 -4.23
CA GLU A 142 -12.28 -27.90 -4.73
C GLU A 142 -11.16 -28.79 -5.30
N PRO A 143 -11.12 -30.10 -4.97
CA PRO A 143 -10.05 -30.99 -5.41
C PRO A 143 -9.93 -30.98 -6.95
N ARG A 144 -8.73 -30.68 -7.47
CA ARG A 144 -8.42 -30.71 -8.91
C ARG A 144 -7.61 -31.95 -9.24
N VAL A 145 -7.99 -32.62 -10.33
CA VAL A 145 -7.28 -33.80 -10.85
C VAL A 145 -6.61 -33.49 -12.18
N ARG A 146 -5.38 -33.98 -12.35
CA ARG A 146 -4.64 -33.87 -13.62
C ARG A 146 -5.30 -34.78 -14.66
N LYS A 147 -5.77 -34.19 -15.76
CA LYS A 147 -6.29 -34.92 -16.92
C LYS A 147 -5.58 -34.49 -18.19
N ASP A 148 -5.30 -35.44 -19.06
CA ASP A 148 -4.81 -35.15 -20.40
C ASP A 148 -6.00 -34.73 -21.27
N VAL A 149 -6.04 -33.45 -21.65
CA VAL A 149 -7.10 -32.83 -22.45
C VAL A 149 -6.53 -32.51 -23.83
N VAL A 150 -7.25 -32.92 -24.88
CA VAL A 150 -6.87 -32.61 -26.25
C VAL A 150 -7.54 -31.29 -26.65
N LEU A 151 -6.73 -30.24 -26.83
CA LEU A 151 -7.17 -28.91 -27.28
C LEU A 151 -6.85 -28.74 -28.76
N GLU A 152 -7.80 -28.18 -29.52
CA GLU A 152 -7.60 -27.85 -30.92
C GLU A 152 -7.29 -26.36 -31.08
N VAL A 153 -6.12 -26.05 -31.62
CA VAL A 153 -5.68 -24.67 -31.89
C VAL A 153 -5.35 -24.57 -33.37
N ASN A 154 -6.03 -23.66 -34.07
CA ASN A 154 -5.86 -23.42 -35.52
C ASN A 154 -6.00 -24.70 -36.38
N GLY A 155 -6.96 -25.57 -36.04
CA GLY A 155 -7.25 -26.80 -36.78
C GLY A 155 -6.27 -27.97 -36.55
N LYS A 156 -5.33 -27.83 -35.59
CA LYS A 156 -4.45 -28.91 -35.14
C LYS A 156 -4.71 -29.24 -33.68
N ARG A 157 -4.76 -30.55 -33.37
CA ARG A 157 -5.04 -31.06 -32.02
C ARG A 157 -3.76 -31.30 -31.24
N PHE A 158 -3.71 -30.79 -30.02
CA PHE A 158 -2.61 -30.90 -29.08
C PHE A 158 -3.11 -31.54 -27.79
N ALA A 159 -2.48 -32.63 -27.35
CA ALA A 159 -2.76 -33.22 -26.05
C ALA A 159 -1.93 -32.50 -24.97
N VAL A 160 -2.60 -31.85 -24.02
CA VAL A 160 -1.96 -31.15 -22.91
C VAL A 160 -2.53 -31.62 -21.59
N ALA A 161 -1.67 -31.79 -20.58
CA ALA A 161 -2.12 -32.12 -19.23
C ALA A 161 -2.62 -30.82 -18.55
N ALA A 162 -3.89 -30.80 -18.17
CA ALA A 162 -4.51 -29.68 -17.44
C ALA A 162 -5.08 -30.17 -16.10
N TRP A 163 -4.97 -29.33 -15.07
CA TRP A 163 -5.60 -29.58 -13.78
C TRP A 163 -7.03 -29.04 -13.83
N VAL A 164 -8.02 -29.94 -13.77
CA VAL A 164 -9.45 -29.60 -13.88
C VAL A 164 -10.16 -29.95 -12.57
N PRO A 165 -11.14 -29.14 -12.12
CA PRO A 165 -11.95 -29.45 -10.93
C PRO A 165 -12.62 -30.82 -11.05
N GLU A 166 -12.60 -31.60 -9.97
CA GLU A 166 -13.21 -32.92 -9.90
C GLU A 166 -14.74 -32.80 -9.76
N VAL A 167 -15.44 -32.63 -10.89
CA VAL A 167 -16.91 -32.69 -10.90
C VAL A 167 -17.40 -34.12 -10.68
N ALA A 168 -17.80 -34.42 -9.45
CA ALA A 168 -18.49 -35.65 -9.08
C ALA A 168 -19.93 -35.64 -9.61
N GLY A 169 -20.35 -36.76 -10.22
CA GLY A 169 -21.67 -36.95 -10.79
C GLY A 169 -22.82 -36.79 -9.78
N VAL A 170 -23.94 -36.30 -10.31
CA VAL A 170 -25.18 -35.90 -9.63
C VAL A 170 -25.79 -37.02 -8.76
N ALA A 171 -26.01 -36.72 -7.47
CA ALA A 171 -27.10 -37.29 -6.68
C ALA A 171 -27.50 -36.32 -5.56
N ALA A 172 -28.70 -35.75 -5.66
CA ALA A 172 -29.25 -34.80 -4.70
C ALA A 172 -29.67 -35.47 -3.38
N LYS A 173 -29.35 -34.85 -2.24
CA LYS A 173 -30.07 -34.99 -0.96
C LYS A 173 -30.25 -33.60 -0.33
N PRO A 174 -31.41 -33.31 0.28
CA PRO A 174 -31.73 -31.98 0.78
C PRO A 174 -31.10 -31.77 2.17
N SER A 175 -30.31 -30.71 2.32
CA SER A 175 -29.82 -30.24 3.63
C SER A 175 -30.64 -29.04 4.08
N ALA A 176 -30.91 -29.03 5.39
CA ALA A 176 -31.88 -28.19 6.07
C ALA A 176 -31.52 -26.69 6.07
N ASN A 177 -32.59 -25.90 5.99
CA ASN A 177 -32.58 -24.44 6.00
C ASN A 177 -32.03 -23.92 7.36
N LYS A 178 -30.91 -23.17 7.33
CA LYS A 178 -30.46 -22.31 8.43
C LYS A 178 -30.41 -20.87 7.90
N PRO A 179 -30.87 -19.87 8.66
CA PRO A 179 -31.26 -18.59 8.10
C PRO A 179 -30.04 -17.82 7.58
N LYS A 180 -30.11 -17.49 6.28
CA LYS A 180 -29.18 -16.58 5.61
C LYS A 180 -29.34 -15.21 6.29
N ARG A 181 -28.34 -14.79 7.08
CA ARG A 181 -28.21 -13.37 7.43
C ARG A 181 -28.13 -12.61 6.11
N THR A 182 -29.11 -11.74 5.90
CA THR A 182 -29.22 -10.85 4.75
C THR A 182 -27.91 -10.10 4.59
N GLY A 183 -27.14 -10.48 3.58
CA GLY A 183 -26.08 -9.64 3.04
C GLY A 183 -26.76 -8.37 2.53
N SER A 184 -26.45 -7.26 3.19
CA SER A 184 -26.72 -5.94 2.65
C SER A 184 -26.02 -5.87 1.31
N SER A 185 -26.81 -5.67 0.26
CA SER A 185 -26.37 -5.17 -1.03
C SER A 185 -25.34 -4.05 -0.85
N SER A 186 -24.23 -4.15 -1.57
CA SER A 186 -23.32 -3.03 -1.83
C SER A 186 -24.06 -1.96 -2.65
N GLY A 187 -24.90 -1.20 -1.97
CA GLY A 187 -25.15 0.18 -2.35
C GLY A 187 -23.90 0.97 -1.98
N GLY A 188 -23.49 1.92 -2.83
CA GLY A 188 -22.37 2.80 -2.55
C GLY A 188 -22.47 3.31 -1.11
N SER A 189 -21.44 3.03 -0.31
CA SER A 189 -21.42 3.44 1.08
C SER A 189 -21.38 4.96 1.06
N ALA A 190 -22.55 5.60 1.25
CA ALA A 190 -22.58 6.98 1.65
C ALA A 190 -21.66 7.10 2.86
N GLY A 191 -20.66 7.99 2.79
CA GLY A 191 -19.75 8.24 3.90
C GLY A 191 -20.54 8.39 5.20
N SER A 192 -19.97 7.89 6.29
CA SER A 192 -20.60 7.94 7.62
C SER A 192 -20.90 9.37 8.07
N GLY A 193 -20.26 10.36 7.44
CA GLY A 193 -20.29 11.75 7.86
C GLY A 193 -19.48 11.95 9.14
N GLN A 194 -18.68 10.97 9.56
CA GLN A 194 -17.78 11.05 10.69
C GLN A 194 -16.37 10.93 10.15
N VAL A 195 -15.75 12.09 9.90
CA VAL A 195 -14.39 12.14 9.39
C VAL A 195 -13.45 11.83 10.55
N ALA A 196 -12.82 10.66 10.49
CA ALA A 196 -11.86 10.18 11.47
C ALA A 196 -10.43 10.38 10.98
N VAL A 197 -9.51 10.69 11.89
CA VAL A 197 -8.08 10.72 11.55
C VAL A 197 -7.53 9.29 11.41
N PRO A 198 -6.79 8.97 10.33
CA PRO A 198 -6.26 7.63 10.11
C PRO A 198 -5.03 7.33 10.98
N MET A 199 -4.42 8.36 11.56
CA MET A 199 -3.16 8.27 12.30
C MET A 199 -3.10 9.25 13.45
N GLN A 200 -2.18 8.98 14.39
CA GLN A 200 -1.87 9.92 15.46
C GLN A 200 -1.07 11.11 14.90
N GLY A 201 -1.43 12.32 15.30
CA GLY A 201 -0.72 13.53 14.88
C GLY A 201 -1.21 14.78 15.61
N THR A 202 -0.69 15.92 15.19
CA THR A 202 -1.08 17.23 15.71
C THR A 202 -1.86 17.99 14.63
N ILE A 203 -2.99 18.59 15.00
CA ILE A 203 -3.78 19.42 14.09
C ILE A 203 -3.00 20.69 13.79
N VAL A 204 -2.58 20.89 12.54
CA VAL A 204 -1.90 22.12 12.10
C VAL A 204 -2.91 23.19 11.78
N LYS A 205 -3.97 22.80 11.07
CA LYS A 205 -4.98 23.73 10.57
C LYS A 205 -6.32 23.04 10.35
N VAL A 206 -7.39 23.73 10.72
CA VAL A 206 -8.76 23.39 10.32
C VAL A 206 -9.10 24.24 9.10
N LEU A 207 -9.59 23.61 8.03
CA LEU A 207 -9.87 24.26 6.73
C LEU A 207 -11.35 24.61 6.54
N VAL A 208 -12.21 24.14 7.43
CA VAL A 208 -13.66 24.28 7.33
C VAL A 208 -14.28 24.87 8.60
N GLU A 209 -15.40 25.55 8.44
CA GLU A 209 -16.19 26.11 9.53
C GLU A 209 -17.52 25.36 9.70
N VAL A 210 -18.09 25.39 10.91
CA VAL A 210 -19.42 24.83 11.16
C VAL A 210 -20.47 25.57 10.33
N GLY A 211 -21.26 24.81 9.57
CA GLY A 211 -22.26 25.27 8.62
C GLY A 211 -21.76 25.37 7.18
N GLN A 212 -20.46 25.20 6.92
CA GLN A 212 -19.90 25.23 5.57
C GLN A 212 -20.30 23.98 4.77
N GLU A 213 -20.65 24.16 3.49
CA GLU A 213 -20.83 23.04 2.55
C GLU A 213 -19.49 22.54 2.03
N VAL A 214 -19.31 21.23 2.00
CA VAL A 214 -18.12 20.54 1.49
C VAL A 214 -18.53 19.44 0.51
N ALA A 215 -17.72 19.21 -0.52
CA ALA A 215 -17.86 18.07 -1.42
C ALA A 215 -17.10 16.84 -0.88
N GLU A 216 -17.48 15.65 -1.35
CA GLU A 216 -16.71 14.43 -1.07
C GLU A 216 -15.28 14.60 -1.61
N GLY A 217 -14.30 14.27 -0.79
CA GLY A 217 -12.88 14.44 -1.11
C GLY A 217 -12.29 15.82 -0.80
N ASP A 218 -13.09 16.81 -0.41
CA ASP A 218 -12.57 18.13 -0.03
C ASP A 218 -11.72 18.04 1.26
N PRO A 219 -10.57 18.72 1.34
CA PRO A 219 -9.73 18.71 2.52
C PRO A 219 -10.40 19.50 3.66
N VAL A 220 -10.60 18.86 4.81
CA VAL A 220 -11.25 19.48 5.98
C VAL A 220 -10.25 19.86 7.07
N ILE A 221 -9.16 19.11 7.22
CA ILE A 221 -8.13 19.31 8.25
C ILE A 221 -6.74 18.99 7.68
N VAL A 222 -5.73 19.74 8.16
CA VAL A 222 -4.32 19.43 7.94
C VAL A 222 -3.73 18.87 9.24
N LEU A 223 -3.24 17.63 9.18
CA LEU A 223 -2.64 16.90 10.29
C LEU A 223 -1.13 16.81 10.09
N GLU A 224 -0.32 17.24 11.06
CA GLU A 224 1.11 16.93 11.07
C GLU A 224 1.32 15.60 11.78
N ALA A 225 1.82 14.62 11.03
CA ALA A 225 2.30 13.36 11.57
C ALA A 225 3.65 13.05 10.94
N MET A 226 4.59 12.55 11.73
CA MET A 226 5.90 12.11 11.23
C MET A 226 6.67 13.17 10.42
N LYS A 227 6.51 14.47 10.77
CA LYS A 227 7.10 15.63 10.05
C LYS A 227 6.56 15.87 8.64
N MET A 228 5.42 15.26 8.30
CA MET A 228 4.69 15.51 7.07
C MET A 228 3.29 16.05 7.38
N GLU A 229 2.82 16.95 6.53
CA GLU A 229 1.46 17.47 6.58
C GLU A 229 0.56 16.59 5.70
N ASN A 230 -0.47 15.99 6.30
CA ASN A 230 -1.44 15.13 5.64
C ASN A 230 -2.80 15.81 5.64
N ASN A 231 -3.42 15.90 4.47
CA ASN A 231 -4.79 16.38 4.34
C ASN A 231 -5.76 15.26 4.70
N ILE A 232 -6.68 15.57 5.61
CA ILE A 232 -7.81 14.71 5.95
C ILE A 232 -9.01 15.22 5.15
N ASN A 233 -9.60 14.34 4.35
CA ASN A 233 -10.62 14.71 3.38
C ASN A 233 -12.01 14.27 3.85
N ALA A 234 -13.05 14.98 3.38
CA ALA A 234 -14.44 14.64 3.62
C ALA A 234 -14.81 13.28 3.00
N ASP A 235 -15.47 12.43 3.78
CA ASP A 235 -15.93 11.10 3.35
C ASP A 235 -17.27 11.14 2.58
N LYS A 236 -17.95 12.30 2.57
CA LYS A 236 -19.17 12.57 1.81
C LYS A 236 -19.34 14.07 1.58
N ALA A 237 -20.17 14.41 0.59
CA ALA A 237 -20.68 15.78 0.44
C ALA A 237 -21.75 16.09 1.50
N GLY A 238 -21.78 17.32 2.00
CA GLY A 238 -22.77 17.77 2.99
C GLY A 238 -22.37 19.05 3.70
N SER A 239 -23.10 19.39 4.78
CA SER A 239 -22.78 20.55 5.61
C SER A 239 -22.00 20.12 6.86
N VAL A 240 -20.96 20.87 7.21
CA VAL A 240 -20.17 20.63 8.42
C VAL A 240 -21.02 20.94 9.65
N ARG A 241 -21.44 19.92 10.36
CA ARG A 241 -22.25 20.05 11.57
C ARG A 241 -21.41 20.41 12.80
N GLU A 242 -20.23 19.80 12.93
CA GLU A 242 -19.40 19.93 14.12
C GLU A 242 -17.93 19.75 13.76
N VAL A 243 -17.07 20.59 14.34
CA VAL A 243 -15.61 20.43 14.34
C VAL A 243 -15.18 20.21 15.79
N LYS A 244 -14.51 19.10 16.09
CA LYS A 244 -14.22 18.65 17.46
C LYS A 244 -12.81 18.96 17.94
N VAL A 245 -12.01 19.63 17.11
CA VAL A 245 -10.59 19.86 17.34
C VAL A 245 -10.19 21.28 16.94
N GLU A 246 -9.14 21.78 17.57
CA GLU A 246 -8.53 23.08 17.29
C GLU A 246 -7.06 22.91 16.83
N PRO A 247 -6.49 23.88 16.09
CA PRO A 247 -5.06 23.89 15.78
C PRO A 247 -4.20 23.78 17.05
N GLY A 248 -3.29 22.81 17.06
CA GLY A 248 -2.43 22.46 18.20
C GLY A 248 -2.88 21.21 18.97
N ASP A 249 -4.10 20.73 18.76
CA ASP A 249 -4.59 19.51 19.43
C ASP A 249 -3.85 18.26 18.94
N THR A 250 -3.61 17.33 19.86
CA THR A 250 -3.08 16.00 19.54
C THR A 250 -4.23 15.02 19.45
N VAL A 251 -4.31 14.29 18.35
CA VAL A 251 -5.35 13.30 18.06
C VAL A 251 -4.72 11.93 17.80
N GLY A 252 -5.44 10.86 18.13
CA GLY A 252 -5.06 9.47 17.87
C GLY A 252 -5.78 8.89 16.66
N ALA A 253 -5.27 7.77 16.14
CA ALA A 253 -5.91 7.05 15.04
C ALA A 253 -7.35 6.64 15.42
N GLY A 254 -8.32 6.98 14.58
CA GLY A 254 -9.74 6.72 14.77
C GLY A 254 -10.52 7.83 15.46
N ASP A 255 -9.86 8.89 15.95
CA ASP A 255 -10.56 10.03 16.55
C ASP A 255 -11.37 10.78 15.51
N ILE A 256 -12.64 11.05 15.83
CA ILE A 256 -13.55 11.79 14.95
C ILE A 256 -13.28 13.27 15.12
N VAL A 257 -12.87 13.92 14.04
CA VAL A 257 -12.45 15.32 14.04
C VAL A 257 -13.48 16.26 13.43
N VAL A 258 -14.25 15.80 12.43
CA VAL A 258 -15.32 16.57 11.78
C VAL A 258 -16.56 15.69 11.57
N VAL A 259 -17.74 16.26 11.77
CA VAL A 259 -19.03 15.62 11.48
C VAL A 259 -19.74 16.36 10.35
N ILE A 260 -20.13 15.63 9.31
CA ILE A 260 -20.80 16.12 8.10
C ILE A 260 -22.20 15.52 8.03
N GLU A 261 -23.21 16.37 7.86
CA GLU A 261 -24.62 15.97 7.70
C GLU A 261 -25.12 16.10 6.26
#